data_AF-A0A971MW61-F1
#
_entry.id   AF-A0A971MW61-F1
#
_cell.length_a   1.000
_cell.length_b   1.000
_cell.length_c   1.000
_cell.angle_alpha   90.00
_cell.angle_beta   90.00
_cell.angle_gamma   90.00
#
_symmetry.space_group_name_H-M   'P 1'
#
loop_
_entity.id
_entity.type
_entity.pdbx_description
1 polymer ?
#
loop_
_entity_poly.entity_id
_entity_poly.type
_entity_poly.pdbx_seq_one_letter_code
_entity_poly.pdbx_strand_id
1 'polypeptide(L)'
;MKIGIVTDSTSDLPQELVSQYDIEVVPLNVLMDNQNYRDGIDLTSTEFYQKLKLSSSLPTTSQPSPGVFVEVYRTLLKKVDAILSIHLSEAFSGTVRTARIAREILPEADIRVIDSKSTSIGLGGLVVEAARCGSWYEIR
;
A
#
# COMPACT_ATOMS: atom_id res chain seq x y z
N MET A 1 16.08 12.39 -11.16
CA MET A 1 14.96 11.46 -11.38
C MET A 1 14.31 11.23 -10.03
N LYS A 2 13.05 11.64 -9.88
CA LYS A 2 12.27 11.53 -8.66
C LYS A 2 11.46 10.24 -8.67
N ILE A 3 11.62 9.39 -7.65
CA ILE A 3 10.94 8.10 -7.53
C ILE A 3 9.88 8.20 -6.43
N GLY A 4 8.62 8.00 -6.79
CA GLY A 4 7.53 7.87 -5.83
C GLY A 4 7.46 6.46 -5.24
N ILE A 5 7.17 6.37 -3.95
CA ILE A 5 7.04 5.09 -3.23
C ILE A 5 5.57 4.83 -2.95
N VAL A 6 5.11 3.65 -3.32
CA VAL A 6 3.76 3.17 -3.03
C VAL A 6 3.87 1.85 -2.26
N THR A 7 3.08 1.70 -1.20
CA THR A 7 2.91 0.42 -0.49
C THR A 7 1.44 0.19 -0.17
N ASP A 8 1.13 -0.83 0.62
CA ASP A 8 -0.21 -1.14 1.09
C ASP A 8 -0.32 -1.04 2.63
N SER A 9 -1.55 -0.99 3.15
CA SER A 9 -1.78 -0.75 4.59
C SER A 9 -1.17 -1.81 5.50
N THR A 10 -0.89 -3.02 4.99
CA THR A 10 -0.26 -4.06 5.78
C THR A 10 1.23 -3.84 6.00
N SER A 11 1.81 -2.75 5.49
CA SER A 11 3.17 -2.33 5.83
C SER A 11 3.31 -1.87 7.29
N ASP A 12 2.19 -1.59 7.98
CA ASP A 12 2.11 -1.12 9.36
C ASP A 12 3.04 0.07 9.65
N LEU A 13 3.26 0.92 8.66
CA LEU A 13 4.12 2.09 8.80
C LEU A 13 3.49 3.12 9.75
N PRO A 14 4.25 3.65 10.72
CA PRO A 14 3.84 4.83 11.46
C PRO A 14 3.59 6.02 10.53
N GLN A 15 2.54 6.80 10.82
CA GLN A 15 2.15 7.94 10.01
C GLN A 15 3.26 8.99 9.89
N GLU A 16 4.13 9.09 10.89
CA GLU A 16 5.30 9.97 10.88
C GLU A 16 6.27 9.59 9.76
N LEU A 17 6.53 8.30 9.54
CA LEU A 17 7.41 7.83 8.47
C LEU A 17 6.74 7.97 7.10
N VAL A 18 5.44 7.70 7.02
CA VAL A 18 4.65 7.92 5.79
C VAL A 18 4.77 9.38 5.35
N SER A 19 4.59 10.32 6.29
CA SER A 19 4.63 11.76 6.03
C SER A 19 6.05 12.26 5.77
N GLN A 20 7.05 11.74 6.49
CA GLN A 20 8.46 12.13 6.32
C GLN A 20 9.00 11.81 4.92
N TYR A 21 8.57 10.69 4.34
CA TYR A 21 9.10 10.17 3.09
C TYR A 21 8.12 10.29 1.91
N ASP A 22 7.00 10.98 2.08
CA ASP A 22 5.93 11.11 1.07
C ASP A 22 5.51 9.74 0.48
N ILE A 23 5.32 8.73 1.33
CA ILE A 23 4.93 7.39 0.92
C ILE A 23 3.42 7.33 0.69
N GLU A 24 2.99 6.82 -0.44
CA GLU A 24 1.57 6.56 -0.72
C GLU A 24 1.18 5.17 -0.20
N VAL A 25 0.22 5.10 0.72
CA VAL A 25 -0.25 3.83 1.31
C VAL A 25 -1.64 3.49 0.75
N VAL A 26 -1.76 2.35 0.07
CA VAL A 26 -3.02 1.86 -0.49
C VAL A 26 -3.75 0.99 0.55
N PRO A 27 -4.95 1.37 1.02
CA PRO A 27 -5.63 0.61 2.06
C PRO A 27 -6.20 -0.71 1.52
N LEU A 28 -5.95 -1.80 2.25
CA LEU A 28 -6.71 -3.04 2.10
C LEU A 28 -8.10 -2.89 2.71
N ASN A 29 -8.95 -3.88 2.45
CA ASN A 29 -10.34 -3.89 2.89
C ASN A 29 -10.54 -4.93 4.01
N VAL A 30 -11.23 -4.53 5.08
CA VAL A 30 -11.72 -5.40 6.15
C VAL A 30 -13.23 -5.50 6.05
N LEU A 31 -13.72 -6.73 5.90
CA LEU A 31 -15.15 -7.03 5.88
C LEU A 31 -15.56 -7.58 7.25
N MET A 32 -16.46 -6.88 7.93
CA MET A 32 -16.98 -7.25 9.25
C MET A 32 -18.43 -6.82 9.36
N ASP A 33 -19.30 -7.75 9.81
CA ASP A 33 -20.75 -7.51 10.01
C ASP A 33 -21.43 -6.85 8.80
N ASN A 34 -21.17 -7.41 7.60
CA ASN A 34 -21.65 -6.92 6.31
C ASN A 34 -21.23 -5.49 5.93
N GLN A 35 -20.24 -4.92 6.62
CA GLN A 35 -19.66 -3.63 6.29
C GLN A 35 -18.23 -3.81 5.79
N ASN A 36 -17.84 -2.99 4.80
CA ASN A 36 -16.49 -2.95 4.28
C ASN A 36 -15.80 -1.68 4.78
N TYR A 37 -14.60 -1.85 5.34
CA TYR A 37 -13.79 -0.78 5.89
C TYR A 37 -12.43 -0.74 5.20
N ARG A 38 -11.97 0.45 4.82
CA ARG A 38 -10.57 0.64 4.41
C ARG A 38 -9.68 0.66 5.65
N ASP A 39 -8.75 -0.27 5.70
CA ASP A 39 -7.80 -0.43 6.80
C ASP A 39 -6.97 0.84 7.01
N GLY A 40 -6.90 1.32 8.25
CA GLY A 40 -6.23 2.57 8.64
C GLY A 40 -6.93 3.86 8.22
N ILE A 41 -8.01 3.79 7.42
CA ILE A 41 -8.78 4.96 6.96
C ILE A 41 -10.16 5.02 7.60
N ASP A 42 -10.95 3.96 7.43
CA ASP A 42 -12.31 3.85 7.98
C ASP A 42 -12.33 3.06 9.30
N LEU A 43 -11.25 2.34 9.60
CA LEU A 43 -11.15 1.48 10.77
C LEU A 43 -9.71 1.46 11.31
N THR A 44 -9.53 1.99 12.52
CA THR A 44 -8.26 1.88 13.25
C THR A 44 -8.09 0.50 13.87
N SER A 45 -6.86 0.10 14.19
CA SER A 45 -6.60 -1.18 14.88
C SER A 45 -7.34 -1.27 16.23
N THR A 46 -7.42 -0.16 16.97
CA THR A 46 -8.16 -0.11 18.25
C THR A 46 -9.65 -0.36 18.04
N GLU A 47 -10.27 0.32 17.07
CA GLU A 47 -11.69 0.11 16.75
C GLU A 47 -11.95 -1.30 16.20
N PHE A 48 -11.04 -1.83 15.39
CA PHE A 48 -11.11 -3.20 14.90
C PHE A 48 -11.21 -4.20 16.06
N TYR A 49 -10.32 -4.13 17.05
CA TYR A 49 -10.35 -5.03 18.19
C TYR A 49 -11.56 -4.82 19.10
N GLN A 50 -12.09 -3.60 19.21
CA GLN A 50 -13.34 -3.34 19.94
C GLN A 50 -14.53 -3.98 19.23
N LYS A 51 -14.65 -3.81 17.91
CA LYS A 51 -15.71 -4.43 17.10
C LYS A 51 -15.57 -5.96 17.09
N LEU A 52 -14.35 -6.49 16.97
CA LEU A 52 -14.09 -7.93 16.95
C LEU A 52 -14.60 -8.65 18.20
N LYS A 53 -14.50 -8.03 19.39
CA LYS A 53 -15.03 -8.58 20.64
C LYS A 53 -16.56 -8.68 20.67
N LEU A 54 -17.24 -7.82 19.91
CA LEU A 54 -18.69 -7.74 19.85
C LEU A 54 -19.26 -8.48 18.62
N SER A 55 -18.41 -8.75 17.63
CA SER A 55 -18.80 -9.38 16.37
C SER A 55 -19.29 -10.80 16.58
N SER A 56 -20.35 -11.14 15.86
CA SER A 56 -20.92 -12.50 15.84
C SER A 56 -20.24 -13.41 14.80
N SER A 57 -19.36 -12.84 13.97
CA SER A 57 -18.69 -13.53 12.87
C SER A 57 -17.20 -13.15 12.78
N LEU A 58 -16.39 -14.05 12.22
CA LEU A 58 -14.99 -13.73 11.95
C LEU A 58 -14.90 -12.74 10.78
N PRO A 59 -14.10 -11.66 10.90
CA PRO A 59 -13.87 -10.77 9.79
C PRO A 59 -13.10 -11.48 8.68
N THR A 60 -13.29 -11.02 7.46
CA THR A 60 -12.47 -11.39 6.31
C THR A 60 -11.79 -10.17 5.73
N THR A 61 -10.81 -10.38 4.88
CA THR A 61 -10.09 -9.29 4.22
C THR A 61 -10.14 -9.47 2.72
N SER A 62 -9.95 -8.37 2.00
CA SER A 62 -9.73 -8.39 0.55
C SER A 62 -8.70 -7.37 0.12
N GLN A 63 -8.02 -7.68 -0.98
CA GLN A 63 -7.09 -6.75 -1.62
C GLN A 63 -7.83 -5.51 -2.17
N PRO A 64 -7.11 -4.41 -2.44
CA PRO A 64 -7.68 -3.26 -3.13
C PRO A 64 -8.11 -3.65 -4.55
N SER A 65 -8.98 -2.87 -5.19
CA SER A 65 -9.28 -3.06 -6.62
C SER A 65 -8.16 -2.45 -7.49
N PRO A 66 -7.99 -2.90 -8.75
CA PRO A 66 -7.03 -2.27 -9.66
C PRO A 66 -7.27 -0.78 -9.87
N GLY A 67 -8.54 -0.34 -9.84
CA GLY A 67 -8.90 1.07 -9.99
C GLY A 67 -8.28 1.97 -8.91
N VAL A 68 -8.23 1.51 -7.66
CA VAL A 68 -7.60 2.25 -6.56
C VAL A 68 -6.12 2.49 -6.83
N PHE A 69 -5.39 1.45 -7.27
CA PHE A 69 -3.99 1.59 -7.65
C PHE A 69 -3.79 2.53 -8.85
N VAL A 70 -4.65 2.44 -9.88
CA VAL A 70 -4.58 3.34 -11.04
C VAL A 70 -4.73 4.80 -10.63
N GLU A 71 -5.64 5.12 -9.72
CA GLU A 71 -5.85 6.48 -9.22
C GLU A 71 -4.63 7.00 -8.44
N VAL A 72 -4.07 6.17 -7.56
CA VAL A 72 -2.85 6.50 -6.80
C VAL A 72 -1.67 6.73 -7.75
N TYR A 73 -1.43 5.81 -8.69
CA TYR A 73 -0.34 5.94 -9.66
C TYR A 73 -0.47 7.18 -10.53
N ARG A 74 -1.67 7.43 -11.10
CA ARG A 74 -1.92 8.64 -11.91
C ARG A 74 -1.70 9.93 -11.12
N THR A 75 -2.07 9.94 -9.85
CA THR A 75 -1.91 11.12 -9.00
C THR A 75 -0.43 11.35 -8.68
N LEU A 76 0.29 10.29 -8.32
CA LEU A 76 1.70 10.35 -7.95
C LEU A 76 2.60 10.71 -9.15
N LEU A 77 2.34 10.15 -10.34
CA LEU A 77 3.07 10.45 -11.59
C LEU A 77 2.96 11.91 -12.05
N LYS A 78 2.07 12.73 -11.47
CA LYS A 78 2.08 14.19 -11.72
C LYS A 78 3.25 14.89 -11.04
N LYS A 79 3.93 14.22 -10.11
CA LYS A 79 4.96 14.78 -9.22
C LYS A 79 6.29 14.01 -9.28
N VAL A 80 6.30 12.80 -9.86
CA VAL A 80 7.45 11.89 -9.87
C VAL A 80 7.67 11.34 -11.28
N ASP A 81 8.91 10.95 -11.58
CA ASP A 81 9.29 10.41 -12.89
C ASP A 81 9.00 8.90 -13.01
N ALA A 82 9.07 8.18 -11.88
CA ALA A 82 8.84 6.73 -11.81
C ALA A 82 8.23 6.34 -10.45
N ILE A 83 7.59 5.17 -10.39
CA ILE A 83 7.01 4.60 -9.16
C ILE A 83 7.66 3.26 -8.84
N LEU A 84 8.06 3.11 -7.58
CA LEU A 84 8.37 1.81 -6.98
C LEU A 84 7.22 1.43 -6.04
N SER A 85 6.52 0.34 -6.38
CA SER A 85 5.33 -0.11 -5.68
C SER A 85 5.59 -1.45 -4.98
N ILE A 86 5.76 -1.44 -3.66
CA ILE A 86 6.22 -2.58 -2.86
C ILE A 86 5.09 -3.03 -1.94
N HIS A 87 4.67 -4.29 -2.07
CA HIS A 87 3.47 -4.80 -1.38
C HIS A 87 3.73 -6.08 -0.63
N LEU A 88 2.76 -6.46 0.21
CA LEU A 88 2.79 -7.72 0.95
C LEU A 88 2.89 -8.93 0.02
N SER A 89 3.39 -10.03 0.59
CA SER A 89 3.69 -11.27 -0.10
C SER A 89 2.54 -11.78 -0.97
N GLU A 90 2.84 -12.17 -2.21
CA GLU A 90 1.89 -12.84 -3.11
C GLU A 90 1.40 -14.18 -2.57
N ALA A 91 2.12 -14.77 -1.61
CA ALA A 91 1.69 -16.00 -0.95
C ALA A 91 0.50 -15.77 0.02
N PHE A 92 0.27 -14.53 0.46
CA PHE A 92 -0.80 -14.19 1.39
C PHE A 92 -1.96 -13.43 0.73
N SER A 93 -1.69 -12.67 -0.33
CA SER A 93 -2.70 -11.77 -0.93
C SER A 93 -2.51 -11.57 -2.43
N GLY A 94 -3.61 -11.22 -3.11
CA GLY A 94 -3.63 -10.79 -4.51
C GLY A 94 -3.25 -9.32 -4.74
N THR A 95 -2.77 -8.58 -3.72
CA THR A 95 -2.45 -7.15 -3.83
C THR A 95 -1.39 -6.87 -4.90
N VAL A 96 -0.27 -7.59 -4.93
CA VAL A 96 0.77 -7.41 -5.97
C VAL A 96 0.20 -7.67 -7.37
N ARG A 97 -0.61 -8.73 -7.54
CA ARG A 97 -1.30 -9.00 -8.82
C ARG A 97 -2.18 -7.83 -9.24
N THR A 98 -2.94 -7.26 -8.30
CA THR A 98 -3.80 -6.09 -8.53
C THR A 98 -2.99 -4.86 -8.94
N ALA A 99 -1.88 -4.60 -8.24
CA ALA A 99 -0.95 -3.53 -8.56
C ALA A 99 -0.31 -3.71 -9.96
N ARG A 100 0.00 -4.95 -10.39
CA ARG A 100 0.48 -5.25 -11.74
C ARG A 100 -0.57 -4.98 -12.82
N ILE A 101 -1.82 -5.38 -12.58
CA ILE A 101 -2.95 -5.04 -13.49
C ILE A 101 -3.08 -3.52 -13.63
N ALA A 102 -2.98 -2.78 -12.52
CA ALA A 102 -3.01 -1.31 -12.56
C ALA A 102 -1.84 -0.71 -13.36
N ARG A 103 -0.64 -1.31 -13.27
CA ARG A 103 0.51 -0.94 -14.11
C ARG A 103 0.25 -1.21 -15.59
N GLU A 104 -0.39 -2.32 -15.95
CA GLU A 104 -0.71 -2.64 -17.36
C GLU A 104 -1.69 -1.64 -17.98
N ILE A 105 -2.57 -1.05 -17.18
CA ILE A 105 -3.49 0.02 -17.61
C ILE A 105 -2.74 1.34 -17.90
N LEU A 106 -1.51 1.50 -17.41
CA LEU A 106 -0.66 2.68 -17.57
C LEU A 106 0.65 2.32 -18.30
N PRO A 107 0.60 1.85 -19.56
CA PRO A 107 1.74 1.23 -20.24
C PRO A 107 2.93 2.17 -20.47
N GLU A 108 2.67 3.48 -20.57
CA GLU A 108 3.70 4.51 -20.79
C GLU A 108 4.41 4.95 -19.50
N ALA A 109 3.92 4.54 -18.32
CA ALA A 109 4.49 4.93 -17.04
C ALA A 109 5.57 3.94 -16.57
N ASP A 110 6.70 4.45 -16.05
CA ASP A 110 7.71 3.62 -15.39
C ASP A 110 7.23 3.27 -13.97
N ILE A 111 6.51 2.16 -13.85
CA ILE A 111 6.00 1.61 -12.59
C ILE A 111 6.58 0.22 -12.40
N ARG A 112 7.31 0.03 -11.31
CA ARG A 112 7.88 -1.27 -10.91
C ARG A 112 7.14 -1.80 -9.70
N VAL A 113 6.45 -2.92 -9.88
CA VAL A 113 5.71 -3.59 -8.80
C VAL A 113 6.56 -4.73 -8.22
N ILE A 114 6.82 -4.68 -6.92
CA ILE A 114 7.66 -5.61 -6.18
C ILE A 114 6.81 -6.42 -5.20
N ASP A 115 6.95 -7.74 -5.30
CA ASP A 115 6.54 -8.64 -4.23
C ASP A 115 7.63 -8.63 -3.14
N SER A 116 7.31 -8.10 -1.95
CA SER A 116 8.27 -8.03 -0.84
C SER A 116 8.63 -9.38 -0.24
N LYS A 117 7.82 -10.42 -0.49
CA LYS A 117 7.85 -11.70 0.25
C LYS A 117 7.69 -11.52 1.77
N SER A 118 7.15 -10.38 2.22
CA SER A 118 6.97 -10.03 3.63
C SER A 118 5.60 -9.37 3.87
N THR A 119 5.35 -8.95 5.10
CA THR A 119 4.20 -8.13 5.52
C THR A 119 4.58 -7.43 6.84
N SER A 120 3.71 -6.56 7.35
CA SER A 120 3.91 -5.77 8.56
C SER A 120 5.25 -5.03 8.53
N ILE A 121 5.94 -4.92 9.65
CA ILE A 121 7.20 -4.20 9.77
C ILE A 121 8.31 -4.73 8.84
N GLY A 122 8.22 -6.00 8.40
CA GLY A 122 9.14 -6.54 7.41
C GLY A 122 8.95 -5.91 6.03
N LEU A 123 7.71 -5.66 5.63
CA LEU A 123 7.38 -4.84 4.46
C LEU A 123 7.73 -3.37 4.72
N GLY A 124 7.29 -2.81 5.84
CA GLY A 124 7.54 -1.41 6.20
C GLY A 124 9.02 -1.03 6.18
N GLY A 125 9.90 -1.88 6.71
CA GLY A 125 11.35 -1.66 6.67
C GLY A 125 11.91 -1.58 5.25
N LEU A 126 11.47 -2.44 4.34
CA LEU A 126 11.85 -2.40 2.92
C LEU A 126 11.38 -1.11 2.25
N VAL A 127 10.15 -0.68 2.55
CA VAL A 127 9.55 0.55 2.00
C VAL A 127 10.32 1.78 2.45
N VAL A 128 10.63 1.89 3.75
CA VAL A 128 11.40 3.01 4.30
C VAL A 128 12.81 3.05 3.71
N GLU A 129 13.46 1.90 3.57
CA GLU A 129 14.80 1.85 2.97
C GLU A 129 14.79 2.23 1.48
N ALA A 130 13.76 1.81 0.74
CA ALA A 130 13.57 2.23 -0.64
C ALA A 130 13.35 3.74 -0.76
N ALA A 131 12.51 4.31 0.09
CA ALA A 131 12.24 5.75 0.12
C ALA A 131 13.49 6.56 0.49
N ARG A 132 14.22 6.11 1.52
CA ARG A 132 15.49 6.69 1.92
C ARG A 132 16.50 6.65 0.78
N CYS A 133 16.64 5.53 0.07
CA CYS A 133 17.56 5.40 -1.08
C CYS A 133 17.18 6.33 -2.25
N GLY A 134 15.88 6.49 -2.52
CA GLY A 134 15.37 7.36 -3.58
C GLY A 134 15.73 8.83 -3.38
N SER A 135 15.69 9.33 -2.14
CA SER A 135 16.04 10.73 -1.86
C SER A 135 17.50 11.07 -2.14
N TRP A 136 18.43 10.09 -2.10
CA TRP A 136 19.84 10.32 -2.45
C TRP A 136 20.02 10.63 -3.94
N TYR A 137 19.14 10.15 -4.81
CA TYR A 137 19.16 10.43 -6.25
C TYR A 137 18.65 11.84 -6.58
N GLU A 138 17.94 12.51 -5.68
CA GLU A 138 17.43 13.87 -5.88
C GLU A 138 18.47 14.95 -5.50
N ILE A 139 19.47 14.60 -4.68
CA ILE A 139 20.49 15.53 -4.17
C ILE A 139 21.73 15.60 -5.10
N ARG A 140 21.81 14.73 -6.12
CA ARG A 140 22.86 14.72 -7.14
C ARG A 140 22.35 15.27 -8.46
#